data_AF-A0A522VDI5-F1
#
_entry.id   AF-A0A522VDI5-F1
#
_cell.length_a   1.000
_cell.length_b   1.000
_cell.length_c   1.000
_cell.angle_alpha   90.00
_cell.angle_beta   90.00
_cell.angle_gamma   90.00
#
_symmetry.space_group_name_H-M   'P 1'
#
loop_
_entity.id
_entity.type
_entity.pdbx_description
1 polymer ?
#
loop_
_entity_poly.entity_id
_entity_poly.type
_entity_poly.pdbx_seq_one_letter_code
_entity_poly.pdbx_strand_id
1 'polypeptide(L)'
;MNNAAPIREADVVAYLQEHRDFFGAQPHLLEKLYIPHASGGAVSLVEKQMALMRESYSRLQRQMDELLDIARDNDKLFQRLHQFTLAMLDADDFAGALASLDHILHQCFEADFVAVRLFMGNSIDDPHVPSGIFLAPDAATPYADTLARQKPLFGALDETQRRLLFGTDADQVASCAVIPLLHSNRQGLLGIGSRNAQRYHPAMDGLVLGRLGEIVAARLAALLPADG
;
A
#
# COMPACT_ATOMS: atom_id res chain seq x y z
N MET A 1 18.66 -27.09 -60.13
CA MET A 1 18.14 -28.45 -60.41
C MET A 1 17.64 -29.05 -59.11
N ASN A 2 16.33 -29.00 -58.85
CA ASN A 2 15.64 -30.04 -58.08
C ASN A 2 14.15 -29.95 -58.44
N ASN A 3 13.78 -30.59 -59.55
CA ASN A 3 12.39 -30.72 -59.99
C ASN A 3 11.79 -31.92 -59.24
N ALA A 4 11.46 -31.72 -57.96
CA ALA A 4 10.65 -32.70 -57.24
C ALA A 4 9.26 -32.64 -57.85
N ALA A 5 8.79 -33.75 -58.43
CA ALA A 5 7.43 -33.86 -58.92
C ALA A 5 6.45 -33.43 -57.81
N PRO A 6 5.36 -32.70 -58.13
CA PRO A 6 4.40 -32.27 -57.12
C PRO A 6 3.85 -33.52 -56.42
N ILE A 7 4.02 -33.58 -55.10
CA ILE A 7 3.47 -34.66 -54.27
C ILE A 7 1.96 -34.63 -54.43
N ARG A 8 1.37 -35.75 -54.85
CA ARG A 8 -0.09 -35.84 -55.02
C ARG A 8 -0.71 -36.19 -53.68
N GLU A 9 -1.93 -35.72 -53.44
CA GLU A 9 -2.66 -36.02 -52.20
C GLU A 9 -2.76 -37.53 -51.93
N ALA A 10 -2.93 -38.35 -52.96
CA ALA A 10 -2.97 -39.80 -52.86
C ALA A 10 -1.69 -40.40 -52.26
N ASP A 11 -0.53 -39.81 -52.57
CA ASP A 11 0.77 -40.28 -52.08
C ASP A 11 0.92 -39.95 -50.58
N VAL A 12 0.43 -38.78 -50.14
CA VAL A 12 0.41 -38.38 -48.72
C VAL A 12 -0.54 -39.28 -47.91
N VAL A 13 -1.71 -39.60 -48.47
CA VAL A 13 -2.69 -40.48 -47.82
C VAL A 13 -2.14 -41.89 -47.65
N ALA A 14 -1.55 -42.46 -48.70
CA ALA A 14 -0.94 -43.80 -48.65
C ALA A 14 0.17 -43.86 -47.59
N TYR A 15 1.04 -42.84 -47.57
CA TYR A 15 2.14 -42.75 -46.62
C TYR A 15 1.65 -42.68 -45.15
N LEU A 16 0.65 -41.85 -44.84
CA LEU A 16 0.10 -41.74 -43.49
C LEU A 16 -0.67 -43.00 -43.05
N GLN A 17 -1.24 -43.76 -43.99
CA GLN A 17 -1.91 -45.04 -43.69
C GLN A 17 -0.91 -46.15 -43.36
N GLU A 18 0.23 -46.18 -44.06
CA GLU A 18 1.31 -47.15 -43.84
C GLU A 18 2.13 -46.82 -42.57
N HIS A 19 2.23 -45.53 -42.22
CA HIS A 19 2.98 -45.04 -41.06
C HIS A 19 2.05 -44.38 -40.02
N ARG A 20 1.27 -45.19 -39.29
CA ARG A 20 0.28 -44.68 -38.33
C ARG A 20 0.87 -43.99 -37.09
N ASP A 21 2.13 -44.22 -36.81
CA ASP A 21 2.91 -43.62 -35.72
C ASP A 21 3.59 -42.30 -36.13
N PHE A 22 3.46 -41.87 -37.39
CA PHE A 22 4.14 -40.71 -37.95
C PHE A 22 3.98 -39.43 -37.10
N PHE A 23 2.77 -39.12 -36.64
CA PHE A 23 2.53 -37.94 -35.80
C PHE A 23 2.98 -38.12 -34.34
N GLY A 24 3.14 -39.36 -33.88
CA GLY A 24 3.78 -39.65 -32.59
C GLY A 24 5.29 -39.42 -32.63
N ALA A 25 5.93 -39.75 -33.75
CA ALA A 25 7.35 -39.50 -33.99
C ALA A 25 7.65 -38.04 -34.36
N GLN A 26 6.67 -37.31 -34.90
CA GLN A 26 6.80 -35.92 -35.35
C GLN A 26 5.74 -34.98 -34.70
N PRO A 27 5.71 -34.86 -33.36
CA PRO A 27 4.65 -34.15 -32.64
C PRO A 27 4.61 -32.64 -32.96
N HIS A 28 5.75 -32.05 -33.32
CA HIS A 28 5.85 -30.64 -33.70
C HIS A 28 5.13 -30.30 -35.02
N LEU A 29 4.80 -31.29 -35.86
CA LEU A 29 3.98 -31.08 -37.05
C LEU A 29 2.52 -30.77 -36.66
N LEU A 30 2.00 -31.37 -35.59
CA LEU A 30 0.64 -31.13 -35.10
C LEU A 30 0.43 -29.69 -34.62
N GLU A 31 1.47 -29.02 -34.11
CA GLU A 31 1.42 -27.61 -33.71
C GLU A 31 1.24 -26.65 -34.90
N LYS A 32 1.65 -27.08 -36.10
CA LYS A 32 1.64 -26.26 -37.33
C LYS A 32 0.51 -26.63 -38.29
N LEU A 33 -0.09 -27.80 -38.12
CA LEU A 33 -1.19 -28.30 -38.94
C LEU A 33 -2.52 -27.75 -38.44
N TYR A 34 -3.19 -26.97 -39.27
CA TYR A 34 -4.60 -26.63 -39.05
C TYR A 34 -5.47 -27.80 -39.51
N ILE A 35 -5.88 -28.65 -38.56
CA ILE A 35 -6.81 -29.75 -38.82
C ILE A 35 -8.19 -29.33 -38.33
N PRO A 36 -9.09 -28.85 -39.21
CA PRO A 36 -10.47 -28.59 -38.81
C PRO A 36 -11.14 -29.93 -38.47
N HIS A 37 -11.61 -30.08 -37.23
CA HIS A 37 -12.43 -31.23 -36.88
C HIS A 37 -13.82 -31.07 -37.49
N ALA A 38 -14.27 -32.09 -38.23
CA ALA A 38 -15.62 -32.17 -38.75
C ALA A 38 -16.60 -32.60 -37.64
N SER A 39 -16.85 -31.73 -36.67
CA SER A 39 -17.89 -31.93 -35.65
C SER A 39 -19.14 -31.09 -35.93
N GLY A 40 -19.50 -30.83 -37.19
CA GLY A 40 -20.72 -30.11 -37.55
C GLY A 40 -20.94 -28.81 -36.74
N GLY A 41 -22.19 -28.48 -36.40
CA GLY A 41 -22.55 -27.30 -35.59
C GLY A 41 -22.26 -27.40 -34.08
N ALA A 42 -21.53 -28.41 -33.61
CA ALA A 42 -21.23 -28.62 -32.19
C ALA A 42 -19.76 -28.31 -31.89
N VAL A 43 -19.53 -27.38 -30.94
CA VAL A 43 -18.19 -27.00 -30.45
C VAL A 43 -17.56 -28.19 -29.71
N SER A 44 -16.32 -28.54 -30.05
CA SER A 44 -15.59 -29.63 -29.42
C SER A 44 -15.42 -29.36 -27.91
N LEU A 45 -15.71 -30.38 -27.08
CA LEU A 45 -15.54 -30.27 -25.63
C LEU A 45 -14.09 -29.92 -25.26
N VAL A 46 -13.11 -30.40 -26.03
CA VAL A 46 -11.69 -30.11 -25.83
C VAL A 46 -11.38 -28.64 -26.16
N GLU A 47 -11.93 -28.09 -27.23
CA GLU A 47 -11.77 -26.66 -27.57
C GLU A 47 -12.39 -25.77 -26.49
N LYS A 48 -13.58 -26.16 -25.99
CA LYS A 48 -14.24 -25.44 -24.88
C LYS A 48 -13.44 -25.57 -23.58
N GLN A 49 -12.87 -26.72 -23.27
CA GLN A 49 -11.99 -26.93 -22.13
C GLN A 49 -10.70 -26.09 -22.23
N MET A 50 -10.05 -26.05 -23.41
CA MET A 50 -8.87 -25.23 -23.63
C MET A 50 -9.20 -23.73 -23.53
N ALA A 51 -10.36 -23.30 -24.03
CA ALA A 51 -10.81 -21.91 -23.89
C ALA A 51 -11.00 -21.53 -22.41
N LEU A 52 -11.70 -22.37 -21.63
CA LEU A 52 -11.90 -22.16 -20.19
C LEU A 52 -10.56 -22.16 -19.42
N MET A 53 -9.64 -23.03 -19.79
CA MET A 53 -8.31 -23.12 -19.18
C MET A 53 -7.47 -21.87 -19.48
N ARG A 54 -7.50 -21.36 -20.73
CA ARG A 54 -6.85 -20.08 -21.09
C ARG A 54 -7.45 -18.90 -20.34
N GLU A 55 -8.77 -18.86 -20.19
CA GLU A 55 -9.45 -17.81 -19.44
C GLU A 55 -9.04 -17.83 -17.95
N SER A 56 -9.00 -19.03 -17.37
CA SER A 56 -8.58 -19.24 -15.97
C SER A 56 -7.12 -18.86 -15.77
N TYR A 57 -6.23 -19.25 -16.69
CA TYR A 57 -4.83 -18.88 -16.67
C TYR A 57 -4.64 -17.35 -16.75
N SER A 58 -5.32 -16.69 -17.69
CA SER A 58 -5.27 -15.22 -17.81
C SER A 58 -5.80 -14.51 -16.57
N ARG A 59 -6.82 -15.07 -15.91
CA ARG A 59 -7.35 -14.54 -14.64
C ARG A 59 -6.33 -14.67 -13.52
N LEU A 60 -5.70 -15.84 -13.39
CA LEU A 60 -4.69 -16.09 -12.37
C LEU A 60 -3.44 -15.23 -12.59
N GLN A 61 -3.00 -15.08 -13.84
CA GLN A 61 -1.88 -14.20 -14.20
C GLN A 61 -2.16 -12.76 -13.75
N ARG A 62 -3.36 -12.23 -14.03
CA ARG A 62 -3.75 -10.88 -13.58
C ARG A 62 -3.75 -10.75 -12.06
N GLN A 63 -4.27 -11.75 -11.33
CA GLN A 63 -4.25 -11.74 -9.87
C GLN A 63 -2.82 -11.79 -9.31
N MET A 64 -1.91 -12.53 -9.95
CA MET A 64 -0.50 -12.56 -9.58
C MET A 64 0.17 -11.21 -9.81
N ASP A 65 -0.09 -10.57 -10.96
CA ASP A 65 0.43 -9.25 -11.28
C ASP A 65 -0.07 -8.20 -10.25
N GLU A 66 -1.36 -8.23 -9.91
CA GLU A 66 -1.93 -7.38 -8.85
C GLU A 66 -1.25 -7.59 -7.48
N LEU A 67 -1.02 -8.84 -7.07
CA LEU A 67 -0.33 -9.15 -5.82
C LEU A 67 1.13 -8.69 -5.84
N LEU A 68 1.82 -8.82 -6.98
CA LEU A 68 3.20 -8.35 -7.14
C LEU A 68 3.28 -6.83 -7.05
N ASP A 69 2.32 -6.11 -7.60
CA ASP A 69 2.27 -4.65 -7.50
C ASP A 69 2.00 -4.20 -6.06
N ILE A 70 1.06 -4.84 -5.36
CA ILE A 70 0.85 -4.62 -3.91
C ILE A 70 2.13 -4.90 -3.11
N ALA A 71 2.83 -6.00 -3.43
CA ALA A 71 4.08 -6.36 -2.75
C ALA A 71 5.18 -5.31 -2.98
N ARG A 72 5.32 -4.80 -4.21
CA ARG A 72 6.28 -3.74 -4.55
C ARG A 72 5.98 -2.43 -3.83
N ASP A 73 4.71 -2.05 -3.74
CA ASP A 73 4.32 -0.81 -3.05
C ASP A 73 4.51 -0.93 -1.54
N ASN A 74 4.22 -2.11 -0.97
CA ASN A 74 4.55 -2.40 0.43
C ASN A 74 6.07 -2.35 0.68
N ASP A 75 6.88 -2.92 -0.21
CA ASP A 75 8.34 -2.91 -0.04
C ASP A 75 8.90 -1.48 -0.06
N LYS A 76 8.43 -0.62 -0.98
CA LYS A 76 8.77 0.81 -0.99
C LYS A 76 8.35 1.50 0.31
N LEU A 77 7.15 1.19 0.83
CA LEU A 77 6.66 1.75 2.09
C LEU A 77 7.56 1.33 3.27
N PHE A 78 7.98 0.06 3.35
CA PHE A 78 8.88 -0.41 4.39
C PHE A 78 10.28 0.22 4.28
N GLN A 79 10.82 0.37 3.08
CA GLN A 79 12.10 1.06 2.87
C GLN A 79 12.04 2.51 3.35
N ARG A 80 10.94 3.22 3.06
CA ARG A 80 10.69 4.59 3.54
C ARG A 80 10.56 4.65 5.06
N LEU A 81 9.83 3.72 5.67
CA LEU A 81 9.73 3.62 7.14
C LEU A 81 11.10 3.37 7.78
N HIS A 82 11.94 2.55 7.16
CA HIS A 82 13.29 2.30 7.64
C HIS A 82 14.15 3.58 7.58
N GLN A 83 14.14 4.29 6.45
CA GLN A 83 14.83 5.57 6.31
C GLN A 83 14.33 6.62 7.30
N PHE A 84 13.00 6.68 7.52
CA PHE A 84 12.39 7.51 8.55
C PHE A 84 12.91 7.19 9.94
N THR A 85 12.99 5.91 10.28
CA THR A 85 13.49 5.46 11.58
C THR A 85 14.92 5.94 11.80
N LEU A 86 15.78 5.82 10.79
CA LEU A 86 17.16 6.32 10.86
C LEU A 86 17.20 7.85 11.02
N ALA A 87 16.45 8.59 10.22
CA ALA A 87 16.37 10.06 10.33
C ALA A 87 15.90 10.53 11.71
N MET A 88 14.93 9.83 12.31
CA MET A 88 14.49 10.12 13.67
C MET A 88 15.55 9.82 14.71
N LEU A 89 16.35 8.76 14.55
CA LEU A 89 17.43 8.45 15.48
C LEU A 89 18.56 9.49 15.41
N ASP A 90 18.83 10.02 14.22
CA ASP A 90 19.88 11.03 13.96
C ASP A 90 19.45 12.46 14.33
N ALA A 91 18.17 12.71 14.60
CA ALA A 91 17.64 14.07 14.81
C ALA A 91 18.05 14.66 16.18
N ASP A 92 19.11 15.46 16.24
CA ASP A 92 19.73 15.97 17.49
C ASP A 92 18.81 16.80 18.40
N ASP A 93 17.77 17.44 17.86
CA ASP A 93 16.84 18.28 18.59
C ASP A 93 15.36 18.06 18.18
N PHE A 94 14.46 18.62 19.01
CA PHE A 94 13.02 18.44 18.84
C PHE A 94 12.51 19.04 17.51
N ALA A 95 13.04 20.18 17.10
CA ALA A 95 12.68 20.84 15.85
C ALA A 95 13.09 20.02 14.62
N GLY A 96 14.29 19.47 14.61
CA GLY A 96 14.81 18.60 13.54
C GLY A 96 14.04 17.29 13.43
N ALA A 97 13.61 16.72 14.56
CA ALA A 97 12.74 15.55 14.58
C ALA A 97 11.37 15.85 13.95
N LEU A 98 10.76 17.00 14.28
CA LEU A 98 9.50 17.44 13.68
C LEU A 98 9.64 17.72 12.18
N ALA A 99 10.72 18.38 11.75
CA ALA A 99 10.97 18.66 10.33
C ALA A 99 11.13 17.36 9.52
N SER A 100 11.83 16.37 10.08
CA SER A 100 12.00 15.05 9.45
C SER A 100 10.68 14.30 9.33
N LEU A 101 9.86 14.37 10.38
CA LEU A 101 8.51 13.81 10.40
C LEU A 101 7.62 14.44 9.32
N ASP A 102 7.57 15.78 9.29
CA ASP A 102 6.76 16.53 8.33
C ASP A 102 7.13 16.18 6.88
N HIS A 103 8.43 16.19 6.57
CA HIS A 103 8.95 15.83 5.26
C HIS A 103 8.49 14.44 4.81
N ILE A 104 8.60 13.45 5.70
CA ILE A 104 8.31 12.06 5.36
C ILE A 104 6.81 11.82 5.25
N LEU A 105 5.99 12.47 6.06
CA LEU A 105 4.53 12.38 5.94
C LEU A 105 4.02 12.97 4.63
N HIS A 106 4.57 14.11 4.21
CA HIS A 106 4.26 14.69 2.90
C HIS A 106 4.73 13.82 1.74
N GLN A 107 5.97 13.29 1.78
CA GLN A 107 6.52 12.50 0.67
C GLN A 107 5.98 11.06 0.59
N CYS A 108 5.78 10.41 1.73
CA CYS A 108 5.51 8.97 1.78
C CYS A 108 4.03 8.64 1.96
N PHE A 109 3.28 9.53 2.62
CA PHE A 109 1.88 9.29 2.96
C PHE A 109 0.91 10.21 2.21
N GLU A 110 1.42 11.11 1.36
CA GLU A 110 0.67 12.18 0.66
C GLU A 110 -0.22 12.95 1.65
N ALA A 111 0.35 13.29 2.80
CA ALA A 111 -0.29 14.20 3.73
C ALA A 111 -0.44 15.56 3.03
N ASP A 112 -1.62 16.18 3.12
CA ASP A 112 -1.79 17.59 2.79
C ASP A 112 -1.57 18.46 4.04
N PHE A 113 -1.84 17.90 5.21
CA PHE A 113 -1.74 18.58 6.51
C PHE A 113 -1.13 17.63 7.53
N VAL A 114 -0.20 18.13 8.34
CA VAL A 114 0.42 17.39 9.44
C VAL A 114 0.28 18.22 10.71
N ALA A 115 -0.12 17.57 11.80
CA ALA A 115 -0.23 18.21 13.10
C ALA A 115 0.27 17.31 14.22
N VAL A 116 1.16 17.82 15.07
CA VAL A 116 1.57 17.16 16.31
C VAL A 116 0.98 17.93 17.48
N ARG A 117 0.34 17.20 18.40
CA ARG A 117 -0.20 17.72 19.67
C ARG A 117 0.34 16.88 20.81
N LEU A 118 0.98 17.51 21.79
CA LEU A 118 1.49 16.87 23.00
C LEU A 118 0.72 17.41 24.20
N PHE A 119 0.13 16.52 24.98
CA PHE A 119 -0.72 16.85 26.13
C PHE A 119 0.13 16.89 27.40
N MET A 120 0.79 18.02 27.64
CA MET A 120 1.69 18.22 28.77
C MET A 120 1.54 19.63 29.35
N GLY A 121 1.69 19.75 30.67
CA GLY A 121 1.48 21.02 31.39
C GLY A 121 2.62 22.04 31.22
N ASN A 122 3.76 21.62 30.69
CA ASN A 122 4.94 22.41 30.42
C ASN A 122 5.17 22.53 28.91
N SER A 123 5.67 23.68 28.46
CA SER A 123 6.09 23.89 27.08
C SER A 123 7.60 24.04 27.01
N ILE A 124 8.17 23.74 25.84
CA ILE A 124 9.55 24.12 25.54
C ILE A 124 9.53 25.53 24.97
N ASP A 125 10.37 26.40 25.53
CA ASP A 125 10.62 27.75 25.02
C ASP A 125 11.72 27.68 23.95
N ASP A 126 11.37 27.16 22.78
CA ASP A 126 12.25 27.04 21.61
C ASP A 126 11.60 27.75 20.40
N PRO A 127 12.23 28.81 19.85
CA PRO A 127 11.72 29.53 18.69
C PRO A 127 11.55 28.68 17.42
N HIS A 128 12.26 27.54 17.33
CA HIS A 128 12.19 26.64 16.18
C HIS A 128 11.05 25.63 16.28
N VAL A 129 10.35 25.57 17.42
CA VAL A 129 9.21 24.69 17.61
C VAL A 129 7.91 25.42 17.26
N PRO A 130 7.09 24.88 16.33
CA PRO A 130 5.82 25.51 15.97
C PRO A 130 4.90 25.72 17.19
N SER A 131 4.23 26.87 17.21
CA SER A 131 3.24 27.19 18.24
C SER A 131 2.06 26.22 18.20
N GLY A 132 1.47 25.91 19.36
CA GLY A 132 0.28 25.05 19.46
C GLY A 132 0.56 23.54 19.42
N ILE A 133 1.84 23.12 19.48
CA ILE A 133 2.20 21.71 19.68
C ILE A 133 1.90 21.27 21.10
N PHE A 134 2.27 22.08 22.11
CA PHE A 134 2.01 21.78 23.50
C PHE A 134 0.61 22.25 23.89
N LEU A 135 -0.22 21.32 24.35
CA LEU A 135 -1.57 21.55 24.84
C LEU A 135 -1.69 21.10 26.29
N ALA A 136 -2.62 21.72 27.02
CA ALA A 136 -2.94 21.31 28.37
C ALA A 136 -3.42 19.84 28.42
N PRO A 137 -3.13 19.08 29.50
CA PRO A 137 -3.49 17.66 29.59
C PRO A 137 -4.98 17.34 29.39
N ASP A 138 -5.87 18.25 29.80
CA ASP A 138 -7.33 18.14 29.66
C ASP A 138 -7.82 18.28 28.21
N ALA A 139 -7.01 18.88 27.33
CA ALA A 139 -7.30 19.00 25.91
C ALA A 139 -7.34 17.62 25.20
N ALA A 140 -6.84 16.56 25.83
CA ALA A 140 -6.91 15.19 25.32
C ALA A 140 -8.33 14.60 25.29
N THR A 141 -9.28 15.20 26.01
CA THR A 141 -10.65 14.65 26.22
C THR A 141 -11.36 14.21 24.93
N PRO A 142 -11.37 14.97 23.82
CA PRO A 142 -12.02 14.55 22.57
C PRO A 142 -11.40 13.29 21.92
N TYR A 143 -10.20 12.89 22.36
CA TYR A 143 -9.45 11.75 21.84
C TYR A 143 -9.15 10.70 22.91
N ALA A 144 -9.82 10.75 24.07
CA ALA A 144 -9.59 9.83 25.18
C ALA A 144 -9.71 8.36 24.76
N ASP A 145 -10.70 8.02 23.93
CA ASP A 145 -10.88 6.65 23.42
C ASP A 145 -9.73 6.21 22.51
N THR A 146 -9.24 7.10 21.64
CA THR A 146 -8.11 6.82 20.74
C THR A 146 -6.83 6.58 21.52
N LEU A 147 -6.57 7.41 22.53
CA LEU A 147 -5.42 7.27 23.43
C LEU A 147 -5.53 6.00 24.27
N ALA A 148 -6.70 5.67 24.80
CA ALA A 148 -6.92 4.47 25.60
C ALA A 148 -6.75 3.18 24.79
N ARG A 149 -7.20 3.17 23.52
CA ARG A 149 -7.08 2.02 22.62
C ARG A 149 -5.68 1.83 22.05
N GLN A 150 -4.85 2.88 22.07
CA GLN A 150 -3.50 2.88 21.50
C GLN A 150 -3.47 2.44 20.02
N LYS A 151 -4.53 2.76 19.28
CA LYS A 151 -4.67 2.40 17.86
C LYS A 151 -4.95 3.63 17.01
N PRO A 152 -4.38 3.71 15.80
CA PRO A 152 -4.74 4.76 14.86
C PRO A 152 -6.24 4.75 14.55
N LEU A 153 -6.82 5.95 14.45
CA LEU A 153 -8.17 6.19 13.99
C LEU A 153 -8.13 6.77 12.57
N PHE A 154 -8.99 6.30 11.68
CA PHE A 154 -9.07 6.75 10.29
C PHE A 154 -10.46 7.25 9.94
N GLY A 155 -10.54 8.27 9.10
CA GLY A 155 -11.78 8.77 8.52
C GLY A 155 -12.03 10.25 8.77
N ALA A 156 -13.31 10.61 8.74
CA ALA A 156 -13.77 11.96 9.06
C ALA A 156 -13.85 12.12 10.58
N LEU A 157 -13.29 13.22 11.09
CA LEU A 157 -13.42 13.64 12.48
C LEU A 157 -14.63 14.55 12.67
N ASP A 158 -15.11 14.62 13.90
CA ASP A 158 -16.03 15.69 14.27
C ASP A 158 -15.34 17.07 14.25
N GLU A 159 -16.12 18.14 14.28
CA GLU A 159 -15.62 19.51 14.18
C GLU A 159 -14.66 19.87 15.33
N THR A 160 -14.94 19.37 16.55
CA THR A 160 -14.15 19.65 17.75
C THR A 160 -12.77 19.01 17.65
N GLN A 161 -12.73 17.72 17.33
CA GLN A 161 -11.53 16.92 17.07
C GLN A 161 -10.70 17.57 15.97
N ARG A 162 -11.32 17.86 14.82
CA ARG A 162 -10.64 18.41 13.66
C ARG A 162 -10.03 19.78 13.94
N ARG A 163 -10.72 20.66 14.66
CA ARG A 163 -10.19 21.97 15.08
C ARG A 163 -9.05 21.85 16.09
N LEU A 164 -9.14 20.93 17.04
CA LEU A 164 -8.08 20.71 18.01
C LEU A 164 -6.78 20.22 17.33
N LEU A 165 -6.92 19.32 16.35
CA LEU A 165 -5.79 18.76 15.63
C LEU A 165 -5.22 19.73 14.60
N PHE A 166 -6.05 20.29 13.71
CA PHE A 166 -5.60 21.03 12.53
C PHE A 166 -5.78 22.56 12.60
N GLY A 167 -6.39 23.09 13.66
CA GLY A 167 -6.55 24.53 13.85
C GLY A 167 -7.27 25.21 12.68
N THR A 168 -6.60 26.16 12.03
CA THR A 168 -7.11 26.92 10.88
C THR A 168 -7.32 26.06 9.63
N ASP A 169 -6.59 24.95 9.49
CA ASP A 169 -6.71 24.07 8.34
C ASP A 169 -7.85 23.06 8.47
N ALA A 170 -8.54 23.02 9.63
CA ALA A 170 -9.60 22.07 9.92
C ALA A 170 -10.66 21.99 8.82
N ASP A 171 -11.08 23.11 8.25
CA ASP A 171 -12.14 23.14 7.24
C ASP A 171 -11.71 22.58 5.87
N GLN A 172 -10.39 22.46 5.62
CA GLN A 172 -9.84 21.89 4.39
C GLN A 172 -9.59 20.37 4.50
N VAL A 173 -9.62 19.81 5.70
CA VAL A 173 -9.37 18.38 5.95
C VAL A 173 -10.65 17.57 5.71
N ALA A 174 -10.63 16.76 4.64
CA ALA A 174 -11.76 15.91 4.24
C ALA A 174 -11.67 14.49 4.83
N SER A 175 -10.46 13.94 4.95
CA SER A 175 -10.20 12.70 5.69
C SER A 175 -8.89 12.82 6.48
N CYS A 176 -8.74 12.03 7.54
CA CYS A 176 -7.51 12.03 8.31
C CYS A 176 -7.17 10.66 8.94
N ALA A 177 -5.91 10.53 9.33
CA ALA A 177 -5.41 9.54 10.25
C ALA A 177 -4.99 10.23 11.56
N VAL A 178 -5.47 9.72 12.69
CA VAL A 178 -5.08 10.18 14.03
C VAL A 178 -4.34 9.06 14.71
N ILE A 179 -3.07 9.29 15.01
CA ILE A 179 -2.15 8.31 15.56
C ILE A 179 -1.81 8.70 16.99
N PRO A 180 -2.09 7.85 17.99
CA PRO A 180 -1.70 8.13 19.36
C PRO A 180 -0.17 8.07 19.51
N LEU A 181 0.40 9.12 20.09
CA LEU A 181 1.82 9.19 20.45
C LEU A 181 1.93 8.91 21.95
N LEU A 182 2.28 7.68 22.29
CA LEU A 182 2.36 7.22 23.68
C LEU A 182 3.76 6.68 23.95
N HIS A 183 4.47 7.33 24.87
CA HIS A 183 5.75 6.83 25.33
C HIS A 183 5.98 7.20 26.79
N SER A 184 6.27 6.20 27.63
CA SER A 184 6.37 6.37 29.08
C SER A 184 5.11 7.04 29.66
N ASN A 185 5.24 8.19 30.32
CA ASN A 185 4.12 8.96 30.87
C ASN A 185 3.65 10.10 29.96
N ARG A 186 4.17 10.19 28.72
CA ARG A 186 3.87 11.27 27.78
C ARG A 186 2.81 10.83 26.79
N GLN A 187 1.84 11.69 26.58
CA GLN A 187 0.72 11.47 25.66
C GLN A 187 0.66 12.58 24.62
N GLY A 188 0.31 12.19 23.40
CA GLY A 188 0.09 13.11 22.31
C GLY A 188 -0.64 12.46 21.15
N LEU A 189 -0.81 13.22 20.09
CA LEU A 189 -1.43 12.80 18.84
C LEU A 189 -0.60 13.32 17.68
N LEU A 190 -0.49 12.48 16.67
CA LEU A 190 -0.08 12.84 15.32
C LEU A 190 -1.31 12.78 14.41
N GLY A 191 -1.66 13.92 13.84
CA GLY A 191 -2.68 14.07 12.82
C GLY A 191 -2.08 14.12 11.44
N ILE A 192 -2.61 13.31 10.53
CA ILE A 192 -2.31 13.37 9.11
C ILE A 192 -3.62 13.63 8.38
N GLY A 193 -3.74 14.78 7.73
CA GLY A 193 -4.95 15.21 7.01
C GLY A 193 -4.75 15.16 5.51
N SER A 194 -5.84 14.87 4.78
CA SER A 194 -5.91 15.03 3.33
C SER A 194 -7.20 15.76 2.91
N ARG A 195 -7.10 16.51 1.81
CA ARG A 195 -8.23 17.11 1.08
C ARG A 195 -9.08 16.07 0.34
N ASN A 196 -8.57 14.84 0.18
CA ASN A 196 -9.30 13.74 -0.43
C ASN A 196 -10.04 12.92 0.64
N ALA A 197 -11.37 12.85 0.55
CA ALA A 197 -12.21 12.12 1.50
C ALA A 197 -11.99 10.59 1.49
N GLN A 198 -11.45 10.02 0.43
CA GLN A 198 -11.21 8.57 0.28
C GLN A 198 -9.79 8.15 0.66
N ARG A 199 -8.90 9.11 0.99
CA ARG A 199 -7.49 8.82 1.25
C ARG A 199 -7.29 8.03 2.54
N TYR A 200 -7.81 8.54 3.65
CA TYR A 200 -7.74 7.88 4.95
C TYR A 200 -9.10 7.28 5.30
N HIS A 201 -9.36 6.08 4.82
CA HIS A 201 -10.63 5.39 5.04
C HIS A 201 -10.56 4.37 6.20
N PRO A 202 -11.68 4.07 6.90
CA PRO A 202 -11.69 3.14 8.03
C PRO A 202 -11.19 1.72 7.76
N ALA A 203 -11.17 1.29 6.49
CA ALA A 203 -10.69 -0.03 6.08
C ALA A 203 -9.15 -0.12 5.92
N MET A 204 -8.41 0.98 6.13
CA MET A 204 -6.94 0.95 6.06
C MET A 204 -6.37 0.13 7.22
N ASP A 205 -5.34 -0.68 6.94
CA ASP A 205 -4.53 -1.26 8.00
C ASP A 205 -3.61 -0.17 8.58
N GLY A 206 -3.84 0.15 9.86
CA GLY A 206 -3.07 1.15 10.58
C GLY A 206 -1.72 0.67 11.08
N LEU A 207 -1.30 -0.57 10.81
CA LEU A 207 -0.06 -1.14 11.35
C LEU A 207 1.17 -0.27 11.10
N VAL A 208 1.36 0.21 9.87
CA VAL A 208 2.55 1.02 9.51
C VAL A 208 2.52 2.38 10.21
N LEU A 209 1.36 3.04 10.22
CA LEU A 209 1.20 4.34 10.89
C LEU A 209 1.27 4.23 12.41
N GLY A 210 0.83 3.11 12.99
CA GLY A 210 1.02 2.81 14.40
C GLY A 210 2.49 2.70 14.76
N ARG A 211 3.28 1.93 13.99
CA ARG A 211 4.73 1.82 14.18
C ARG A 211 5.44 3.17 14.02
N LEU A 212 5.02 3.97 13.05
CA LEU A 212 5.52 5.34 12.88
C LEU A 212 5.25 6.16 14.14
N GLY A 213 4.02 6.10 14.68
CA GLY A 213 3.64 6.76 15.92
C GLY A 213 4.50 6.35 17.12
N GLU A 214 4.81 5.06 17.27
CA GLU A 214 5.69 4.55 18.33
C GLU A 214 7.10 5.14 18.25
N ILE A 215 7.69 5.18 17.05
CA ILE A 215 9.02 5.74 16.81
C ILE A 215 9.03 7.25 17.10
N VAL A 216 8.02 7.98 16.59
CA VAL A 216 7.85 9.41 16.84
C VAL A 216 7.73 9.68 18.33
N ALA A 217 6.84 8.97 19.01
CA ALA A 217 6.60 9.16 20.44
C ALA A 217 7.88 8.92 21.25
N ALA A 218 8.64 7.86 20.93
CA ALA A 218 9.90 7.55 21.60
C ALA A 218 10.95 8.65 21.38
N ARG A 219 11.14 9.11 20.13
CA ARG A 219 12.14 10.14 19.84
C ARG A 219 11.77 11.49 20.43
N LEU A 220 10.52 11.93 20.26
CA LEU A 220 10.05 13.18 20.86
C LEU A 220 10.19 13.13 22.38
N ALA A 221 9.79 12.01 23.02
CA ALA A 221 9.96 11.86 24.46
C ALA A 221 11.44 11.90 24.89
N ALA A 222 12.38 11.37 24.12
CA ALA A 222 13.80 11.45 24.46
C ALA A 222 14.39 12.88 24.34
N LEU A 223 13.84 13.69 23.43
CA LEU A 223 14.30 15.06 23.17
C LEU A 223 13.64 16.12 24.06
N LEU A 224 12.48 15.79 24.64
CA LEU A 224 11.81 16.64 25.63
C LEU A 224 12.53 16.51 26.99
N PRO A 225 12.80 17.62 27.71
CA PRO A 225 13.46 17.60 29.01
C PRO A 225 12.69 16.71 29.99
N ALA A 226 13.39 15.92 30.82
CA ALA A 226 12.74 15.03 31.78
C ALA A 226 11.78 15.81 32.70
N ASP A 227 10.62 15.20 32.99
CA ASP A 227 9.64 15.77 33.92
C ASP A 227 10.29 15.80 35.31
N GLY A 228 10.77 16.98 35.72
CA GLY A 228 11.36 17.24 37.04
C GLY A 228 10.30 17.57 38.08
#